data_AF-A0A426YHS2-F1
#
_entry.id   AF-A0A426YHS2-F1
#
_cell.length_a   1.000
_cell.length_b   1.000
_cell.length_c   1.000
_cell.angle_alpha   90.00
_cell.angle_beta   90.00
_cell.angle_gamma   90.00
#
_symmetry.space_group_name_H-M   'P 1'
#
loop_
_entity.id
_entity.type
_entity.pdbx_description
1 polymer ?
#
loop_
_entity_poly.entity_id
_entity_poly.type
_entity_poly.pdbx_seq_one_letter_code
_entity_poly.pdbx_strand_id
1 'polypeptide(L)'
;VVYPTLRIKLYEEEALDRQLWEKLNLLDKKQDEAHLWALAYKKAVSDLTRARGKLASNLEGSYRVIDVIREGTCILAMMDRR
;
A
#
# COMPACT_ATOMS: atom_id res chain seq x y z
N VAL A 1 19.29 -15.82 53.30
CA VAL A 1 20.22 -14.95 52.54
C VAL A 1 19.72 -14.92 51.10
N VAL A 2 19.19 -13.79 50.64
CA VAL A 2 18.76 -13.63 49.23
C VAL A 2 19.96 -13.12 48.45
N TYR A 3 20.43 -13.90 47.48
CA TYR A 3 21.63 -13.58 46.71
C TYR A 3 21.36 -12.39 45.77
N PRO A 4 22.11 -11.27 45.88
CA PRO A 4 21.91 -10.08 45.05
C PRO A 4 22.02 -10.36 43.56
N THR A 5 22.90 -11.29 43.18
CA THR A 5 23.18 -11.67 41.80
C THR A 5 21.97 -12.27 41.07
N LEU A 6 21.08 -12.97 41.78
CA LEU A 6 19.86 -13.54 41.18
C LEU A 6 18.82 -12.45 40.86
N ARG A 7 18.75 -11.37 41.66
CA ARG A 7 17.80 -10.27 41.43
C ARG A 7 18.19 -9.41 40.23
N ILE A 8 19.49 -9.21 39.99
CA ILE A 8 19.99 -8.44 38.85
C ILE A 8 19.71 -9.18 37.54
N LYS A 9 19.96 -10.49 37.49
CA LYS A 9 19.67 -11.32 36.31
C LYS A 9 18.19 -11.37 35.97
N LEU A 10 17.33 -11.53 36.99
CA LEU A 10 15.88 -11.53 36.79
C LEU A 10 15.38 -10.18 36.25
N TYR A 11 15.90 -9.06 36.77
CA TYR A 11 15.53 -7.72 36.30
C TYR A 11 16.01 -7.43 34.88
N GLU A 12 17.22 -7.87 34.50
CA GLU A 12 17.70 -7.79 33.11
C GLU A 12 16.89 -8.68 32.17
N GLU A 13 16.52 -9.89 32.59
CA GLU A 13 15.70 -10.82 31.82
C GLU A 13 14.28 -10.27 31.58
N GLU A 14 13.64 -9.71 32.62
CA GLU A 14 12.34 -9.02 32.51
C GLU A 14 12.40 -7.80 31.59
N ALA A 15 13.51 -7.04 31.63
CA ALA A 15 13.71 -5.89 30.76
C ALA A 15 13.89 -6.31 29.29
N LEU A 16 14.64 -7.39 29.04
CA LEU A 16 14.83 -7.96 27.71
C LEU A 16 13.54 -8.55 27.14
N ASP A 17 12.75 -9.26 27.95
CA ASP A 17 11.46 -9.82 27.55
C ASP A 17 10.48 -8.71 27.15
N ARG A 18 10.39 -7.65 27.97
CA ARG A 18 9.57 -6.48 27.63
C ARG A 18 10.03 -5.81 26.33
N GLN A 19 11.34 -5.62 26.14
CA GLN A 19 11.88 -4.99 24.94
C GLN A 19 11.68 -5.85 23.68
N LEU A 20 11.75 -7.17 23.81
CA LEU A 20 11.45 -8.13 22.75
C LEU A 20 9.97 -8.03 22.34
N TRP A 21 9.06 -7.98 23.32
CA TRP A 21 7.63 -7.84 23.08
C TRP A 21 7.27 -6.54 22.35
N GLU A 22 7.85 -5.41 22.76
CA GLU A 22 7.67 -4.11 22.10
C GLU A 22 8.15 -4.15 20.64
N LYS A 23 9.28 -4.79 20.39
CA LYS A 23 9.86 -4.91 19.04
C LYS A 23 9.02 -5.81 18.13
N LEU A 24 8.46 -6.90 18.66
CA LEU A 24 7.54 -7.78 17.93
C LEU A 24 6.24 -7.04 17.58
N ASN A 25 5.66 -6.31 18.54
CA ASN A 25 4.44 -5.53 18.33
C ASN A 25 4.66 -4.38 17.32
N LEU A 26 5.84 -3.77 17.30
CA LEU A 26 6.20 -2.77 16.29
C LEU A 26 6.29 -3.40 14.88
N LEU A 27 6.79 -4.62 14.77
CA LEU A 27 6.91 -5.34 13.50
C LEU A 27 5.52 -5.72 12.96
N ASP A 28 4.64 -6.20 13.83
CA ASP A 28 3.25 -6.57 13.54
C ASP A 28 2.47 -5.38 12.98
N LYS A 29 2.53 -4.22 13.65
CA LYS A 29 1.93 -2.97 13.16
C LYS A 29 2.44 -2.54 11.79
N LYS A 30 3.74 -2.71 11.51
CA LYS A 30 4.32 -2.40 10.19
C LYS A 30 3.85 -3.37 9.11
N GLN A 31 3.66 -4.64 9.45
CA GLN A 31 3.07 -5.61 8.52
C GLN A 31 1.62 -5.25 8.21
N ASP A 32 0.82 -4.93 9.23
CA ASP A 32 -0.58 -4.51 9.04
C ASP A 32 -0.68 -3.27 8.13
N GLU A 33 0.17 -2.27 8.36
CA GLU A 33 0.21 -1.06 7.53
C GLU A 33 0.60 -1.39 6.08
N ALA A 34 1.61 -2.24 5.86
CA ALA A 34 2.00 -2.69 4.53
C ALA A 34 0.87 -3.47 3.83
N HIS A 35 0.16 -4.32 4.57
CA HIS A 35 -1.00 -5.04 4.07
C HIS A 35 -2.15 -4.10 3.66
N LEU A 36 -2.42 -3.05 4.45
CA LEU A 36 -3.40 -2.03 4.11
C LEU A 36 -3.02 -1.26 2.84
N TRP A 37 -1.76 -0.83 2.72
CA TRP A 37 -1.25 -0.18 1.51
C TRP A 37 -1.37 -1.07 0.28
N ALA A 38 -1.02 -2.35 0.40
CA ALA A 38 -1.14 -3.31 -0.70
C ALA A 38 -2.60 -3.52 -1.13
N LEU A 39 -3.54 -3.59 -0.17
CA LEU A 39 -4.97 -3.71 -0.47
C LEU A 39 -5.51 -2.43 -1.13
N ALA A 40 -5.14 -1.26 -0.61
CA ALA A 40 -5.52 0.03 -1.18
C ALA A 40 -5.00 0.18 -2.61
N TYR A 41 -3.75 -0.20 -2.87
CA TYR A 41 -3.16 -0.20 -4.21
C TYR A 41 -3.93 -1.14 -5.16
N LYS A 42 -4.18 -2.39 -4.76
CA LYS A 42 -4.97 -3.34 -5.57
C LYS A 42 -6.36 -2.80 -5.88
N LYS A 43 -7.03 -2.17 -4.92
CA LYS A 43 -8.34 -1.53 -5.10
C LYS A 43 -8.26 -0.37 -6.09
N ALA A 44 -7.28 0.53 -5.95
CA ALA A 44 -7.07 1.66 -6.86
C ALA A 44 -6.80 1.21 -8.30
N VAL A 45 -5.96 0.18 -8.49
CA VAL A 45 -5.71 -0.43 -9.81
C VAL A 45 -6.98 -1.05 -10.40
N SER A 46 -7.79 -1.71 -9.57
CA SER A 46 -9.07 -2.31 -10.01
C SER A 46 -10.10 -1.24 -10.38
N ASP A 47 -10.16 -0.15 -9.63
CA ASP A 47 -11.04 0.99 -9.94
C ASP A 47 -10.61 1.71 -11.22
N LEU A 48 -9.29 1.86 -11.45
CA LEU A 48 -8.75 2.43 -12.68
C LEU A 48 -9.07 1.55 -13.90
N THR A 49 -8.87 0.24 -13.80
CA THR A 49 -9.19 -0.69 -14.90
C THR A 49 -10.69 -0.76 -15.16
N ARG A 50 -11.53 -0.72 -14.12
CA ARG A 50 -12.99 -0.59 -14.24
C ARG A 50 -13.41 0.72 -14.91
N ALA A 51 -12.81 1.84 -14.54
CA ALA A 51 -13.05 3.14 -15.17
C ALA A 51 -12.62 3.13 -16.64
N ARG A 52 -11.47 2.51 -16.95
CA ARG A 52 -11.01 2.32 -18.32
C ARG A 52 -11.93 1.42 -19.13
N GLY A 53 -12.49 0.37 -18.54
CA GLY A 53 -13.50 -0.48 -19.16
C GLY A 53 -14.81 0.26 -19.44
N LYS A 54 -15.28 1.10 -18.50
CA LYS A 54 -16.44 1.99 -18.68
C LYS A 54 -16.19 3.07 -19.74
N LEU A 55 -14.97 3.58 -19.86
CA LEU A 55 -14.60 4.50 -20.93
C LEU A 55 -14.54 3.74 -22.27
N ALA A 56 -13.92 2.56 -22.30
CA ALA A 56 -13.82 1.73 -23.50
C ALA A 56 -15.19 1.27 -24.04
N SER A 57 -16.19 1.05 -23.17
CA SER A 57 -17.54 0.69 -23.61
C SER A 57 -18.29 1.82 -24.31
N ASN A 58 -17.90 3.08 -24.06
CA ASN A 58 -18.54 4.27 -24.63
C ASN A 58 -17.73 4.85 -25.80
N LEU A 59 -16.51 4.36 -25.98
CA LEU A 59 -15.52 4.87 -26.91
C LEU A 59 -15.34 3.85 -28.04
N GLU A 60 -16.28 3.89 -29.00
CA GLU A 60 -16.30 2.99 -30.15
C GLU A 60 -15.25 3.41 -31.19
N GLY A 61 -14.02 2.92 -31.05
CA GLY A 61 -12.94 3.16 -32.02
C GLY A 61 -11.55 3.30 -31.39
N SER A 62 -10.51 3.39 -32.22
CA SER A 62 -9.15 3.69 -31.75
C SER A 62 -8.99 5.19 -31.57
N TYR A 63 -8.39 5.64 -30.48
CA TYR A 63 -8.16 7.07 -30.19
C TYR A 63 -6.67 7.36 -30.10
N ARG A 64 -6.25 8.56 -30.53
CA ARG A 64 -4.92 9.09 -30.21
C ARG A 64 -5.03 10.32 -29.31
N VAL A 65 -4.09 10.46 -28.39
CA VAL A 65 -3.90 11.69 -27.61
C VAL A 65 -3.32 12.74 -28.54
N ILE A 66 -4.00 13.89 -28.65
CA ILE A 66 -3.50 15.04 -29.42
C ILE A 66 -2.85 16.06 -28.49
N ASP A 67 -3.38 16.24 -27.29
CA ASP A 67 -2.86 17.21 -26.34
C ASP A 67 -3.13 16.80 -24.88
N VAL A 68 -2.32 17.31 -23.94
CA VAL A 68 -2.46 17.08 -22.50
C VAL A 68 -2.60 18.43 -21.81
N ILE A 69 -3.82 18.76 -21.39
CA ILE A 69 -4.14 20.05 -20.78
C ILE A 69 -3.56 20.14 -19.37
N ARG A 70 -3.66 19.04 -18.59
CA ARG A 70 -3.12 18.88 -17.23
C ARG A 70 -2.83 17.40 -16.96
N GLU A 71 -2.01 17.12 -15.96
CA GLU A 71 -1.71 15.75 -15.55
C GLU A 71 -3.00 14.98 -15.23
N GLY A 72 -3.32 13.97 -16.05
CA GLY A 72 -4.57 13.19 -15.98
C GLY A 72 -5.75 13.70 -16.83
N THR A 73 -5.62 14.82 -17.56
CA THR A 73 -6.66 15.34 -18.48
C THR A 73 -6.08 15.57 -19.88
N CYS A 74 -6.47 14.73 -20.83
CA CYS A 74 -5.97 14.76 -22.21
C CYS A 74 -7.10 14.96 -23.22
N ILE A 75 -6.79 15.64 -24.33
CA ILE A 75 -7.66 15.73 -25.51
C ILE A 75 -7.38 14.52 -26.40
N LEU A 76 -8.42 13.76 -26.71
CA LEU A 76 -8.39 12.61 -27.61
C LEU A 76 -9.07 12.95 -28.94
N ALA A 77 -8.56 12.42 -30.04
CA ALA A 77 -9.29 12.36 -31.30
C ALA A 77 -9.47 10.92 -31.76
N MET A 78 -10.61 10.70 -32.42
CA MET A 78 -10.92 9.43 -33.08
C MET A 78 -9.96 9.22 -34.24
N MET A 79 -9.33 8.06 -34.28
CA MET A 79 -8.61 7.61 -35.47
C MET A 79 -9.65 7.13 -36.47
N ASP A 80 -9.61 7.70 -37.66
CA ASP A 80 -10.46 7.22 -38.76
C ASP A 80 -10.04 5.78 -39.12
N ARG A 81 -11.00 4.85 -39.11
CA ARG A 81 -10.78 3.47 -39.56
C ARG A 81 -10.80 3.50 -41.09
N ARG A 82 -9.63 3.66 -41.70
CA ARG A 82 -9.48 3.52 -43.14
C ARG A 82 -9.79 2.09 -43.61
#